data_AF-A0AA88R2S0-F1
#
_entry.id   AF-A0AA88R2S0-F1
#
_cell.length_a   1.000
_cell.length_b   1.000
_cell.length_c   1.000
_cell.angle_alpha   90.00
_cell.angle_beta   90.00
_cell.angle_gamma   90.00
#
_symmetry.space_group_name_H-M   'P 1'
#
loop_
_entity.id
_entity.type
_entity.pdbx_description
1 polymer ?
#
loop_
_entity_poly.entity_id
_entity_poly.type
_entity_poly.pdbx_seq_one_letter_code
_entity_poly.pdbx_strand_id
1 'polypeptide(L)'
;MPGADYQLTKLLRLRPSVKRLMMYQQGCFTGDTVLRLAKDLAENNAGACVLVVCSEITIVTFRGSSDTHLDSLVGQALFGDGAAAVIRVMARAAKERPMAGKESGGCRRG
;
A
#
# COMPACT_ATOMS: atom_id res chain seq x y z
N MET A 1 5.93 17.55 9.60
CA MET A 1 6.42 17.03 8.31
C MET A 1 5.32 16.15 7.70
N PRO A 2 4.92 16.34 6.43
CA PRO A 2 3.98 15.43 5.78
C PRO A 2 4.60 14.03 5.59
N GLY A 3 3.80 12.98 5.80
CA GLY A 3 4.25 11.60 5.68
C GLY A 3 4.41 11.11 4.24
N ALA A 4 4.87 9.87 4.08
CA ALA A 4 5.08 9.23 2.78
C ALA A 4 3.77 9.06 2.01
N ASP A 5 2.65 8.88 2.71
CA ASP A 5 1.30 8.85 2.15
C ASP A 5 0.93 10.17 1.43
N TYR A 6 1.36 11.31 1.97
CA TYR A 6 1.13 12.62 1.35
C TYR A 6 2.00 12.81 0.11
N GLN A 7 3.27 12.42 0.18
CA GLN A 7 4.17 12.47 -0.97
C GLN A 7 3.67 11.56 -2.09
N LEU A 8 3.25 10.35 -1.76
CA LEU A 8 2.67 9.40 -2.72
C LEU A 8 1.41 9.97 -3.39
N THR A 9 0.53 10.60 -2.61
CA THR A 9 -0.68 11.26 -3.12
C THR A 9 -0.35 12.35 -4.13
N LYS A 10 0.69 13.16 -3.87
CA LYS A 10 1.17 14.18 -4.81
C LYS A 10 1.79 13.57 -6.08
N LEU A 11 2.65 12.57 -5.92
CA LEU A 11 3.35 11.91 -7.03
C LEU A 11 2.37 11.21 -7.98
N LEU A 12 1.37 10.52 -7.43
CA LEU A 12 0.33 9.83 -8.19
C LEU A 12 -0.83 10.74 -8.62
N ARG A 13 -0.79 12.04 -8.27
CA ARG A 13 -1.84 13.03 -8.54
C ARG A 13 -3.23 12.55 -8.13
N LEU A 14 -3.31 11.91 -6.96
CA LEU A 14 -4.59 11.46 -6.40
C LEU A 14 -5.43 12.66 -5.95
N ARG A 15 -6.75 12.44 -5.82
CA ARG A 15 -7.67 13.47 -5.34
C ARG A 15 -7.26 13.93 -3.94
N PRO A 16 -7.27 15.24 -3.65
CA PRO A 16 -6.90 15.76 -2.32
C PRO A 16 -7.79 15.22 -1.18
N SER A 17 -9.01 14.80 -1.51
CA SER A 17 -9.99 14.23 -0.60
C SER A 17 -9.79 12.73 -0.31
N VAL A 18 -8.71 12.11 -0.78
CA VAL A 18 -8.43 10.69 -0.53
C VAL A 18 -8.23 10.46 0.98
N LYS A 19 -8.91 9.45 1.53
CA LYS A 19 -8.70 8.99 2.90
C LYS A 19 -7.37 8.25 2.95
N ARG A 20 -6.44 8.71 3.80
CA ARG A 20 -5.09 8.16 3.90
C ARG A 20 -4.90 7.54 5.27
N LEU A 21 -4.23 6.40 5.28
CA LEU A 21 -3.77 5.74 6.50
C LEU A 21 -2.29 5.41 6.29
N MET A 22 -1.43 5.97 7.13
CA MET A 22 0.02 5.73 7.07
C MET A 22 0.43 4.94 8.29
N MET A 23 1.21 3.87 8.09
CA MET A 23 1.76 3.03 9.14
C MET A 23 3.28 3.02 9.03
N TYR A 24 3.96 3.47 10.09
CA TYR A 24 5.42 3.48 10.18
C TYR A 24 5.90 2.40 11.15
N GLN A 25 7.09 1.85 10.88
CA GLN A 25 7.83 1.01 11.83
C GLN A 25 7.11 -0.29 12.26
N GLN A 26 6.24 -0.86 11.41
CA GLN A 26 5.44 -2.04 11.76
C GLN A 26 6.16 -3.38 11.43
N GLY A 27 7.32 -3.36 10.78
CA GLY A 27 8.12 -4.55 10.49
C GLY A 27 7.51 -5.48 9.43
N CYS A 28 8.01 -6.72 9.34
CA CYS A 28 7.69 -7.61 8.22
C CYS A 28 6.22 -8.10 8.17
N PHE A 29 5.48 -8.08 9.28
CA PHE A 29 4.07 -8.52 9.33
C PHE A 29 3.08 -7.47 8.82
N THR A 30 3.56 -6.27 8.51
CA THR A 30 2.73 -5.15 8.03
C THR A 30 1.94 -5.51 6.78
N GLY A 31 2.48 -6.38 5.92
CA GLY A 31 1.84 -6.83 4.69
C GLY A 31 0.43 -7.41 4.90
N ASP A 32 0.26 -8.29 5.88
CA ASP A 32 -1.06 -8.86 6.20
C ASP A 32 -1.97 -7.81 6.84
N THR A 33 -1.40 -6.98 7.72
CA THR A 33 -2.14 -5.91 8.41
C THR A 33 -2.75 -4.92 7.42
N VAL A 34 -1.99 -4.47 6.42
CA VAL A 34 -2.49 -3.55 5.39
C VAL A 34 -3.54 -4.20 4.51
N LEU A 35 -3.44 -5.51 4.25
CA LEU A 35 -4.42 -6.23 3.43
C LEU A 35 -5.74 -6.42 4.19
N ARG A 36 -5.67 -6.72 5.48
CA ARG A 36 -6.83 -6.78 6.37
C ARG A 36 -7.50 -5.41 6.49
N LEU A 37 -6.74 -4.34 6.66
CA LEU A 37 -7.30 -2.99 6.67
C LEU A 37 -7.91 -2.59 5.32
N ALA A 38 -7.27 -2.96 4.21
CA ALA A 38 -7.81 -2.74 2.88
C ALA A 38 -9.11 -3.52 2.65
N LYS A 39 -9.24 -4.73 3.24
CA LYS A 39 -10.49 -5.49 3.28
C LYS A 39 -11.59 -4.69 3.94
N ASP A 40 -11.37 -4.29 5.19
CA ASP A 40 -12.37 -3.60 5.98
C ASP A 40 -12.78 -2.26 5.33
N LEU A 41 -11.81 -1.53 4.76
CA LEU A 41 -12.08 -0.28 4.04
C LEU A 41 -12.87 -0.51 2.76
N ALA A 42 -12.56 -1.54 1.97
CA ALA A 42 -13.27 -1.83 0.74
C ALA A 42 -14.69 -2.36 1.00
N GLU A 43 -14.87 -3.23 2.00
CA GLU A 43 -16.16 -3.83 2.33
C GLU A 43 -17.11 -2.81 2.99
N ASN A 44 -16.59 -1.92 3.84
CA ASN A 44 -17.41 -0.92 4.53
C ASN A 44 -17.73 0.32 3.68
N ASN A 45 -17.16 0.47 2.48
CA ASN A 45 -17.38 1.63 1.61
C ASN A 45 -17.75 1.16 0.20
N ALA A 46 -19.04 1.16 -0.13
CA ALA A 46 -19.54 0.70 -1.43
C ALA A 46 -18.89 1.45 -2.61
N GLY A 47 -18.27 0.70 -3.53
CA GLY A 47 -17.57 1.26 -4.69
C GLY A 47 -16.22 1.90 -4.37
N ALA A 48 -15.67 1.68 -3.17
CA ALA A 48 -14.33 2.14 -2.83
C ALA A 48 -13.25 1.40 -3.63
N CYS A 49 -12.22 2.16 -4.01
CA CYS A 49 -10.96 1.67 -4.53
C CYS A 49 -9.88 2.01 -3.50
N VAL A 50 -9.25 0.98 -2.93
CA VAL A 50 -8.21 1.12 -1.92
C VAL A 50 -6.88 0.79 -2.58
N LEU A 51 -5.96 1.75 -2.58
CA LEU A 51 -4.58 1.56 -2.99
C LEU A 51 -3.73 1.31 -1.74
N VAL A 52 -3.11 0.13 -1.68
CA VAL A 52 -2.13 -0.26 -0.66
C VAL A 52 -0.75 -0.14 -1.27
N VAL A 53 0.17 0.54 -0.58
CA VAL A 53 1.58 0.62 -0.98
C VAL A 53 2.45 0.31 0.23
N CYS A 54 3.32 -0.68 0.10
CA CYS A 54 4.37 -1.00 1.04
C CYS A 54 5.71 -0.64 0.39
N SER A 55 6.53 0.14 1.07
CA SER A 55 7.89 0.46 0.63
C SER A 55 8.82 0.27 1.81
N GLU A 56 9.86 -0.53 1.59
CA GLU A 56 10.90 -0.84 2.56
C GLU A 56 12.24 -0.34 2.00
N ILE A 57 12.97 0.40 2.84
CA ILE A 57 14.30 0.94 2.51
C ILE A 57 15.22 0.64 3.69
N THR A 58 16.28 -0.11 3.42
CA THR A 58 17.28 -0.60 4.36
C THR A 58 18.31 0.45 4.78
N ILE A 59 18.30 1.63 4.16
CA ILE A 59 19.21 2.73 4.50
C ILE A 59 19.16 3.11 5.99
N VAL A 60 17.99 2.93 6.62
CA VAL A 60 17.79 3.23 8.05
C VAL A 60 18.51 2.24 8.96
N THR A 61 18.72 1.01 8.50
CA THR A 61 19.39 -0.06 9.25
C THR A 61 20.81 -0.34 8.76
N PHE A 62 21.25 0.37 7.72
CA PHE A 62 22.59 0.28 7.16
C PHE A 62 23.64 0.82 8.13
N ARG A 63 24.60 -0.05 8.50
CA ARG A 63 25.69 0.25 9.43
C ARG A 63 26.89 -0.65 9.18
N GLY A 64 28.08 -0.20 9.57
CA GLY A 64 29.31 -0.98 9.45
C GLY A 64 29.26 -2.28 10.27
N SER A 65 30.00 -3.29 9.79
CA SER A 65 30.18 -4.56 10.49
C SER A 65 30.94 -4.38 11.80
N SER A 66 30.48 -5.03 12.88
CA SER A 66 31.24 -5.15 14.13
C SER A 66 31.09 -6.55 14.70
N ASP A 67 32.19 -7.13 15.20
CA ASP A 67 32.21 -8.49 15.77
C ASP A 67 31.30 -8.63 17.01
N THR A 68 30.96 -7.52 17.67
CA THR A 68 30.05 -7.48 18.83
C THR A 68 28.56 -7.50 18.46
N HIS A 69 28.20 -7.38 17.17
CA HIS A 69 26.82 -7.26 16.71
C HIS A 69 26.56 -8.15 15.48
N LEU A 70 26.73 -9.47 15.66
CA LEU A 70 26.47 -10.47 14.62
C LEU A 70 25.04 -10.39 14.05
N ASP A 71 24.04 -10.05 14.86
CA ASP A 71 22.65 -9.86 14.39
C ASP A 71 22.53 -8.76 13.33
N SER A 72 23.39 -7.75 13.39
CA SER A 72 23.43 -6.69 12.38
C SER A 72 24.00 -7.22 11.07
N LEU A 73 24.98 -8.13 11.10
CA LEU A 73 25.50 -8.79 9.91
C LEU A 73 24.44 -9.66 9.24
N VAL A 74 23.69 -10.41 10.04
CA VAL A 74 22.56 -11.22 9.55
C VAL A 74 21.50 -10.33 8.92
N GLY A 75 21.13 -9.22 9.57
CA GLY A 75 20.19 -8.25 9.02
C GLY A 75 20.68 -7.63 7.71
N GLN A 76 21.95 -7.24 7.62
CA GLN A 76 22.56 -6.71 6.39
C GLN A 76 22.59 -7.73 5.25
N ALA A 77 22.68 -9.03 5.56
CA ALA A 77 22.67 -10.10 4.57
C ALA A 77 21.26 -10.49 4.09
N LEU A 78 20.24 -10.29 4.93
CA LEU A 78 18.86 -10.72 4.67
C LEU A 78 17.95 -9.61 4.11
N PHE A 79 18.10 -8.38 4.59
CA PHE A 79 17.21 -7.28 4.23
C PHE A 79 17.68 -6.58 2.96
N GLY A 80 16.73 -6.27 2.08
CA GLY A 80 16.96 -5.51 0.85
C GLY A 80 15.87 -4.46 0.63
N ASP A 81 16.12 -3.54 -0.29
CA ASP A 81 15.15 -2.51 -0.65
C ASP A 81 14.07 -3.08 -1.56
N GLY A 82 12.82 -2.65 -1.36
CA GLY A 82 11.70 -3.10 -2.17
C GLY A 82 10.44 -2.27 -2.00
N ALA A 83 9.61 -2.26 -3.03
CA ALA A 83 8.28 -1.65 -2.96
C ALA A 83 7.26 -2.55 -3.67
N ALA A 84 6.06 -2.63 -3.10
CA ALA A 84 4.93 -3.37 -3.64
C ALA A 84 3.66 -2.54 -3.51
N ALA A 85 2.76 -2.68 -4.48
CA ALA A 85 1.47 -2.01 -4.47
C ALA A 85 0.35 -2.96 -4.88
N VAL A 86 -0.80 -2.85 -4.21
CA VAL A 86 -2.00 -3.65 -4.48
C VAL A 86 -3.19 -2.71 -4.55
N ILE A 87 -4.05 -2.94 -5.54
CA ILE A 87 -5.32 -2.23 -5.68
C ILE A 87 -6.44 -3.20 -5.34
N ARG A 88 -7.23 -2.85 -4.32
CA ARG A 88 -8.45 -3.56 -3.97
C ARG A 88 -9.66 -2.73 -4.34
N VAL A 89 -10.52 -3.28 -5.19
CA VAL A 89 -11.77 -2.64 -5.61
C VAL A 89 -12.93 -3.45 -5.07
N MET A 90 -13.87 -2.79 -4.39
CA MET A 90 -15.15 -3.42 -4.11
C MET A 90 -16.04 -3.26 -5.33
N ALA A 91 -16.53 -4.39 -5.85
CA ALA A 91 -17.49 -4.39 -6.95
C ALA A 91 -18.69 -3.54 -6.53
N ARG A 92 -19.01 -2.53 -7.33
CA ARG A 92 -20.29 -1.84 -7.21
C ARG A 92 -21.35 -2.92 -7.44
N ALA A 93 -22.33 -3.05 -6.55
CA ALA A 93 -23.52 -3.84 -6.83
C ALA A 93 -24.02 -3.39 -8.21
N ALA A 94 -23.97 -4.30 -9.18
CA ALA A 94 -24.36 -3.98 -10.54
C ALA A 94 -25.84 -3.59 -10.48
N LYS A 95 -26.13 -2.30 -10.66
CA LYS A 95 -27.49 -1.91 -11.05
C LYS A 95 -27.64 -2.51 -12.44
N GLU A 96 -28.45 -3.57 -12.55
CA GLU A 96 -28.72 -4.26 -13.80
C GLU A 96 -28.93 -3.23 -14.92
N ARG A 97 -28.00 -3.18 -15.86
CA ARG A 97 -28.14 -2.46 -17.12
C ARG A 97 -28.20 -3.52 -18.21
N PRO A 98 -29.19 -3.46 -19.12
CA PRO A 98 -29.33 -4.45 -20.16
C PRO A 98 -28.07 -4.49 -21.04
N MET A 99 -27.71 -5.70 -21.41
CA MET A 99 -26.48 -6.10 -22.10
C MET A 99 -26.25 -5.30 -23.39
N ALA A 100 -25.43 -4.24 -23.32
CA ALA A 100 -24.80 -3.63 -24.48
C ALA A 100 -23.40 -3.11 -24.09
N GLY A 101 -22.36 -3.77 -24.60
CA GLY A 101 -20.97 -3.32 -24.52
C GLY A 101 -20.22 -3.71 -23.24
N LYS A 102 -19.54 -4.87 -23.25
CA LYS A 102 -18.51 -5.19 -22.26
C LYS A 102 -17.28 -4.32 -22.49
N GLU A 103 -17.24 -3.13 -21.90
CA GLU A 103 -15.96 -2.50 -21.56
C GLU A 103 -15.50 -3.04 -20.21
N SER A 104 -14.32 -3.66 -20.19
CA SER A 104 -13.62 -4.06 -18.97
C SER A 104 -13.52 -2.86 -18.03
N GLY A 105 -14.33 -2.86 -16.97
CA GLY A 105 -14.45 -1.78 -16.00
C GLY A 105 -13.21 -1.65 -15.12
N GLY A 106 -12.13 -1.11 -15.69
CA GLY A 106 -11.01 -0.59 -14.93
C GLY A 106 -11.45 0.56 -14.04
N CYS A 107 -10.78 0.72 -12.90
CA CYS A 107 -10.92 1.83 -11.95
C CYS A 107 -10.90 3.17 -12.71
N ARG A 108 -12.09 3.75 -12.99
CA ARG A 108 -12.20 5.01 -13.70
C ARG A 108 -11.59 6.11 -12.83
N ARG A 109 -10.56 6.77 -13.37
CA ARG A 109 -10.04 8.04 -12.85
C ARG A 109 -11.13 9.09 -13.11
N GLY A 110 -11.98 9.32 -12.10
CA GLY A 110 -12.99 10.38 -12.09
C GLY A 110 -12.58 11.51 -11.16
#